data_AF-A0A7C1QUC7-F1
#
_entry.id   AF-A0A7C1QUC7-F1
#
_cell.length_a   1.000
_cell.length_b   1.000
_cell.length_c   1.000
_cell.angle_alpha   90.00
_cell.angle_beta   90.00
_cell.angle_gamma   90.00
#
_symmetry.space_group_name_H-M   'P 1'
#
loop_
_entity.id
_entity.type
_entity.pdbx_description
1 polymer ?
#
loop_
_entity_poly.entity_id
_entity_poly.type
_entity_poly.pdbx_seq_one_letter_code
_entity_poly.pdbx_strand_id
1 'polypeptide(L)'
;MADLIAYRDMVGLGVSPEYSREEKELNALASFWFVCEMGADALHEIRVWHWFYDHPEASVEELKKVTIDIANDIWNEYFADIFGVRDIPIFSIYSHFINGSLYLHSYPLGNIILMQLEEYFEGKDFEEEMVRICTIGKLTPDLWMKEATGESLSSEPMLRAVRKAIDNYN
;
A
#
# COMPACT_ATOMS: atom_id res chain seq x y z
N MET A 1 7.04 -2.09 -3.43
CA MET A 1 6.40 -0.80 -3.71
C MET A 1 6.03 -0.82 -5.18
N ALA A 2 4.90 -0.24 -5.57
CA ALA A 2 4.52 -0.10 -6.96
C ALA A 2 5.46 0.89 -7.63
N ASP A 3 6.12 0.44 -8.69
CA ASP A 3 7.24 1.14 -9.31
C ASP A 3 6.94 1.54 -10.76
N LEU A 4 5.66 1.70 -11.13
CA LEU A 4 5.21 2.08 -12.48
C LEU A 4 6.02 3.25 -13.06
N ILE A 5 6.17 4.33 -12.27
CA ILE A 5 6.88 5.54 -12.71
C ILE A 5 8.36 5.24 -12.96
N ALA A 6 9.01 4.46 -12.09
CA ALA A 6 10.40 4.08 -12.26
C ALA A 6 10.60 3.25 -13.54
N TYR A 7 9.73 2.28 -13.83
CA TYR A 7 9.81 1.52 -15.08
C TYR A 7 9.57 2.40 -16.31
N ARG A 8 8.60 3.31 -16.24
CA ARG A 8 8.34 4.27 -17.34
C ARG A 8 9.51 5.21 -17.57
N ASP A 9 10.14 5.71 -16.51
CA ASP A 9 11.32 6.56 -16.58
C ASP A 9 12.49 5.83 -17.22
N MET A 10 12.71 4.56 -16.88
CA MET A 10 13.77 3.74 -17.49
C MET A 10 13.57 3.58 -19.00
N VAL A 11 12.33 3.44 -19.47
CA VAL A 11 11.99 3.44 -20.89
C VAL A 11 12.20 4.81 -21.52
N GLY A 12 11.70 5.88 -20.89
CA GLY A 12 11.83 7.25 -21.38
C GLY A 12 13.28 7.74 -21.47
N LEU A 13 14.14 7.29 -20.57
CA LEU A 13 15.58 7.56 -20.55
C LEU A 13 16.38 6.67 -21.50
N GLY A 14 15.75 5.67 -22.14
CA GLY A 14 16.40 4.72 -23.03
C GLY A 14 17.33 3.73 -22.32
N VAL A 15 17.15 3.53 -21.01
CA VAL A 15 17.90 2.54 -20.22
C VAL A 15 17.33 1.13 -20.45
N SER A 16 16.01 1.03 -20.59
CA SER A 16 15.30 -0.19 -20.97
C SER A 16 14.52 0.04 -22.26
N PRO A 17 14.38 -0.98 -23.13
CA PRO A 17 13.62 -0.83 -24.38
C PRO A 17 12.10 -0.73 -24.15
N GLU A 18 11.59 -1.37 -23.09
CA GLU A 18 10.18 -1.37 -22.71
C GLU A 18 10.01 -1.73 -21.23
N TYR A 19 8.78 -1.56 -20.73
CA TYR A 19 8.33 -2.16 -19.48
C TYR A 19 7.71 -3.52 -19.80
N SER A 20 8.52 -4.57 -19.67
CA SER A 20 8.21 -5.92 -20.13
C SER A 20 7.09 -6.58 -19.33
N ARG A 21 6.53 -7.66 -19.88
CA ARG A 21 5.50 -8.46 -19.21
C ARG A 21 6.00 -9.04 -17.88
N GLU A 22 7.23 -9.56 -17.86
CA GLU A 22 7.82 -10.16 -16.65
C GLU A 22 7.99 -9.09 -15.55
N GLU A 23 8.47 -7.90 -15.90
CA GLU A 23 8.62 -6.80 -14.94
C GLU A 23 7.26 -6.35 -14.38
N LYS A 24 6.19 -6.35 -15.19
CA LYS A 24 4.82 -6.06 -14.73
C LYS A 24 4.31 -7.10 -13.73
N GLU A 25 4.54 -8.38 -14.02
CA GLU A 25 4.13 -9.48 -13.15
C GLU A 25 4.86 -9.44 -11.81
N LEU A 26 6.19 -9.23 -11.84
CA LEU A 26 7.00 -9.07 -10.64
C LEU A 26 6.61 -7.82 -9.84
N ASN A 27 6.38 -6.69 -10.52
CA ASN A 27 5.91 -5.45 -9.88
C ASN A 27 4.55 -5.67 -9.18
N ALA A 28 3.61 -6.38 -9.80
CA ALA A 28 2.32 -6.67 -9.19
C ALA A 28 2.46 -7.51 -7.90
N LEU A 29 3.29 -8.56 -7.92
CA LEU A 29 3.56 -9.39 -6.75
C LEU A 29 4.26 -8.60 -5.63
N ALA A 30 5.29 -7.83 -5.98
CA ALA A 30 6.03 -7.01 -5.02
C ALA A 30 5.16 -5.89 -4.43
N SER A 31 4.28 -5.29 -5.22
CA SER A 31 3.33 -4.26 -4.77
C SER A 31 2.30 -4.83 -3.83
N PHE A 32 1.74 -6.00 -4.14
CA PHE A 32 0.79 -6.67 -3.27
C PHE A 32 1.41 -7.02 -1.91
N TRP A 33 2.60 -7.62 -1.91
CA TRP A 33 3.30 -7.94 -0.66
C TRP A 33 3.58 -6.68 0.16
N PHE A 34 4.05 -5.61 -0.50
CA PHE A 34 4.29 -4.32 0.14
C PHE A 34 3.02 -3.74 0.77
N VAL A 35 1.87 -3.82 0.07
CA VAL A 35 0.58 -3.33 0.61
C VAL A 35 0.13 -4.16 1.81
N CYS A 36 0.34 -5.48 1.80
CA CYS A 36 0.05 -6.32 2.97
C CYS A 36 0.91 -5.92 4.18
N GLU A 37 2.23 -5.81 3.99
CA GLU A 37 3.19 -5.49 5.05
C GLU A 37 2.95 -4.08 5.61
N MET A 38 3.02 -3.05 4.76
CA MET A 38 2.80 -1.67 5.19
C MET A 38 1.37 -1.40 5.62
N GLY A 39 0.40 -2.16 5.10
CA GLY A 39 -0.99 -2.13 5.54
C GLY A 39 -1.13 -2.60 6.99
N ALA A 40 -0.38 -3.62 7.39
CA ALA A 40 -0.34 -4.08 8.78
C ALA A 40 0.27 -3.04 9.70
N ASP A 41 1.39 -2.40 9.31
CA ASP A 41 1.99 -1.30 10.07
C ASP A 41 1.03 -0.09 10.18
N ALA A 42 0.32 0.25 9.11
CA ALA A 42 -0.66 1.32 9.13
C ALA A 42 -1.86 1.00 10.03
N LEU A 43 -2.38 -0.24 9.99
CA LEU A 43 -3.43 -0.69 10.90
C LEU A 43 -2.96 -0.68 12.35
N HIS A 44 -1.70 -1.05 12.59
CA HIS A 44 -1.08 -1.04 13.91
C HIS A 44 -1.03 0.39 14.46
N GLU A 45 -0.51 1.35 13.69
CA GLU A 45 -0.55 2.78 14.03
C GLU A 45 -1.98 3.23 14.34
N ILE A 46 -2.94 3.00 13.44
CA ILE A 46 -4.33 3.44 13.60
C ILE A 46 -4.96 2.85 14.88
N ARG A 47 -4.81 1.55 15.13
CA ARG A 47 -5.38 0.89 16.31
C ARG A 47 -4.74 1.37 17.61
N VAL A 48 -3.41 1.59 17.63
CA VAL A 48 -2.71 2.12 18.82
C VAL A 48 -3.17 3.56 19.11
N TRP A 49 -3.30 4.40 18.10
CA TRP A 49 -3.77 5.78 18.27
C TRP A 49 -5.23 5.84 18.73
N HIS A 50 -6.11 5.01 18.18
CA HIS A 50 -7.49 4.88 18.69
C HIS A 50 -7.51 4.51 20.17
N TRP A 51 -6.76 3.48 20.56
CA TRP A 51 -6.66 3.09 21.96
C TRP A 51 -6.12 4.23 22.83
N PHE A 52 -5.09 4.94 22.38
CA PHE A 52 -4.51 6.03 23.14
C PHE A 52 -5.46 7.21 23.33
N TYR A 53 -6.26 7.55 22.30
CA TYR A 53 -7.33 8.56 22.42
C TYR A 53 -8.43 8.15 23.40
N ASP A 54 -8.74 6.86 23.50
CA ASP A 54 -9.72 6.33 24.46
C ASP A 54 -9.15 6.25 25.89
N HIS A 55 -7.82 6.31 26.06
CA HIS A 55 -7.11 6.17 27.35
C HIS A 55 -6.13 7.34 27.58
N PRO A 56 -6.62 8.59 27.73
CA PRO A 56 -5.75 9.78 27.82
C PRO A 56 -4.83 9.81 29.04
N GLU A 57 -5.14 9.03 30.09
CA GLU A 57 -4.35 8.94 31.33
C GLU A 57 -3.43 7.69 31.35
N ALA A 58 -3.28 7.00 30.22
CA ALA A 58 -2.46 5.80 30.14
C ALA A 58 -1.00 6.08 30.51
N SER A 59 -0.43 5.18 31.30
CA SER A 59 1.01 5.14 31.58
C SER A 59 1.82 4.65 30.37
N VAL A 60 3.12 4.91 30.40
CA VAL A 60 4.07 4.42 29.38
C VAL A 60 4.06 2.89 29.30
N GLU A 61 4.00 2.20 30.45
CA GLU A 61 3.90 0.75 30.53
C GLU A 61 2.62 0.21 29.87
N GLU A 62 1.48 0.87 30.08
CA GLU A 62 0.21 0.48 29.45
C GLU A 62 0.25 0.70 27.94
N LEU A 63 0.77 1.85 27.48
CA LEU A 63 0.94 2.14 26.06
C LEU A 63 1.87 1.11 25.38
N LYS A 64 2.99 0.78 26.02
CA LYS A 64 3.92 -0.25 25.53
C LYS A 64 3.23 -1.60 25.42
N LYS A 65 2.48 -2.00 26.46
CA LYS A 65 1.76 -3.27 26.49
C LYS A 65 0.76 -3.34 25.33
N VAL A 66 -0.10 -2.33 25.18
CA VAL A 66 -1.12 -2.34 24.14
C VAL A 66 -0.52 -2.29 22.74
N THR A 67 0.61 -1.62 22.57
CA THR A 67 1.34 -1.57 21.30
C THR A 67 1.79 -2.97 20.89
N ILE A 68 2.29 -3.77 21.83
CA ILE A 68 2.70 -5.16 21.57
C ILE A 68 1.48 -6.05 21.34
N ASP A 69 0.43 -5.90 22.15
CA ASP A 69 -0.80 -6.70 22.03
C ASP A 69 -1.47 -6.49 20.66
N ILE A 70 -1.64 -5.24 20.23
CA ILE A 70 -2.25 -4.92 18.93
C ILE A 70 -1.40 -5.48 17.77
N ALA A 71 -0.07 -5.48 17.89
CA ALA A 71 0.80 -6.09 16.87
C ALA A 71 0.55 -7.60 16.76
N ASN A 72 0.44 -8.29 17.91
CA ASN A 72 0.11 -9.72 17.94
C ASN A 72 -1.30 -9.98 17.37
N ASP A 73 -2.28 -9.14 17.68
CA ASP A 73 -3.65 -9.28 17.18
C ASP A 73 -3.70 -9.15 15.65
N ILE A 74 -3.04 -8.14 15.08
CA ILE A 74 -2.94 -7.95 13.62
C ILE A 74 -2.21 -9.14 12.98
N TRP A 75 -1.09 -9.59 13.56
CA TRP A 75 -0.38 -10.76 13.07
C TRP A 75 -1.29 -12.00 13.07
N ASN A 76 -1.98 -12.24 14.17
CA ASN A 76 -2.87 -13.38 14.35
C ASN A 76 -4.10 -13.34 13.42
N GLU A 77 -4.58 -12.13 13.09
CA GLU A 77 -5.72 -11.90 12.22
C GLU A 77 -5.38 -12.09 10.73
N TYR A 78 -4.20 -11.62 10.28
CA TYR A 78 -3.90 -11.54 8.84
C TYR A 78 -2.73 -12.40 8.36
N PHE A 79 -1.80 -12.80 9.25
CA PHE A 79 -0.52 -13.44 8.85
C PHE A 79 -0.33 -14.83 9.43
N ALA A 80 -0.87 -15.12 10.61
CA ALA A 80 -0.59 -16.36 11.32
C ALA A 80 -0.94 -17.64 10.53
N ASP A 81 -2.06 -17.65 9.82
CA ASP A 81 -2.47 -18.81 9.02
C ASP A 81 -1.62 -18.98 7.76
N ILE A 82 -1.03 -17.89 7.26
CA ILE A 82 -0.12 -17.90 6.10
C ILE A 82 1.25 -18.44 6.51
N PHE A 83 1.77 -18.00 7.66
CA PHE A 83 3.12 -18.33 8.12
C PHE A 83 3.19 -19.52 9.08
N GLY A 84 2.06 -20.00 9.60
CA GLY A 84 2.00 -21.11 10.54
C GLY A 84 2.56 -20.81 11.94
N VAL A 85 2.72 -19.53 12.28
CA VAL A 85 3.24 -19.06 13.58
C VAL A 85 2.34 -17.97 14.13
N ARG A 86 2.09 -17.98 15.43
CA ARG A 86 1.22 -17.02 16.13
C ARG A 86 2.03 -16.14 17.08
N ASP A 87 1.41 -15.06 17.53
CA ASP A 87 1.91 -14.18 18.59
C ASP A 87 3.30 -13.58 18.27
N ILE A 88 3.43 -13.07 17.04
CA ILE A 88 4.62 -12.37 16.57
C ILE A 88 4.39 -10.85 16.64
N PRO A 89 5.12 -10.12 17.49
CA PRO A 89 4.88 -8.69 17.71
C PRO A 89 5.67 -7.81 16.73
N ILE A 90 5.97 -8.29 15.52
CA ILE A 90 6.95 -7.66 14.62
C ILE A 90 6.60 -6.21 14.29
N PHE A 91 5.32 -5.88 14.14
CA PHE A 91 4.85 -4.51 13.86
C PHE A 91 5.08 -3.52 15.03
N SER A 92 5.31 -4.02 16.25
CA SER A 92 5.57 -3.16 17.42
C SER A 92 6.96 -2.49 17.44
N ILE A 93 7.86 -2.88 16.52
CA ILE A 93 9.19 -2.26 16.44
C ILE A 93 9.16 -0.86 15.80
N TYR A 94 8.08 -0.51 15.09
CA TYR A 94 7.99 0.70 14.30
C TYR A 94 7.67 1.94 15.15
N SER A 95 8.63 2.39 15.94
CA SER A 95 8.44 3.50 16.91
C SER A 95 8.09 4.87 16.31
N HIS A 96 8.29 5.07 15.00
CA HIS A 96 8.07 6.38 14.34
C HIS A 96 6.62 6.86 14.40
N PHE A 97 5.63 5.97 14.56
CA PHE A 97 4.24 6.42 14.67
C PHE A 97 3.90 7.01 16.05
N ILE A 98 4.71 6.74 17.10
CA ILE A 98 4.47 7.28 18.45
C ILE A 98 4.89 8.75 18.53
N ASN A 99 5.95 9.14 17.82
CA ASN A 99 6.47 10.51 17.82
C ASN A 99 6.06 11.34 16.59
N GLY A 100 5.40 10.72 15.62
CA GLY A 100 5.02 11.32 14.35
C GLY A 100 3.52 11.57 14.20
N SER A 101 3.15 12.19 13.08
CA SER A 101 1.76 12.31 12.63
C SER A 101 1.25 10.97 12.08
N LEU A 102 -0.06 10.70 12.14
CA LEU A 102 -0.68 9.55 11.45
C LEU A 102 -0.39 9.61 9.93
N TYR A 103 0.57 8.83 9.44
CA TYR A 103 1.01 8.91 8.04
C TYR A 103 1.14 7.56 7.35
N LEU A 104 1.27 6.44 8.08
CA LEU A 104 1.64 5.16 7.49
C LEU A 104 0.59 4.65 6.50
N HIS A 105 -0.68 4.96 6.73
CA HIS A 105 -1.78 4.67 5.81
C HIS A 105 -1.57 5.22 4.39
N SER A 106 -0.76 6.27 4.21
CA SER A 106 -0.47 6.85 2.89
C SER A 106 0.33 5.90 1.99
N TYR A 107 1.16 5.03 2.56
CA TYR A 107 2.00 4.09 1.81
C TYR A 107 1.19 2.99 1.09
N PRO A 108 0.35 2.20 1.78
CA PRO A 108 -0.47 1.20 1.11
C PRO A 108 -1.50 1.85 0.17
N LEU A 109 -2.09 2.99 0.55
CA LEU A 109 -3.02 3.71 -0.32
C LEU A 109 -2.36 4.21 -1.61
N GLY A 110 -1.15 4.79 -1.52
CA GLY A 110 -0.39 5.22 -2.69
C GLY A 110 -0.07 4.08 -3.64
N ASN A 111 0.23 2.89 -3.11
CA ASN A 111 0.47 1.70 -3.92
C ASN A 111 -0.80 1.19 -4.61
N ILE A 112 -1.93 1.16 -3.90
CA ILE A 112 -3.23 0.79 -4.48
C ILE A 112 -3.60 1.77 -5.61
N ILE A 113 -3.43 3.08 -5.38
CA ILE A 113 -3.63 4.12 -6.41
C ILE A 113 -2.76 3.84 -7.63
N LEU A 114 -1.46 3.60 -7.43
CA LEU A 114 -0.55 3.43 -8.55
C LEU A 114 -0.87 2.18 -9.38
N MET A 115 -1.24 1.07 -8.73
CA MET A 115 -1.68 -0.14 -9.43
C MET A 115 -3.01 0.05 -10.20
N GLN A 116 -3.93 0.86 -9.66
CA GLN A 116 -5.16 1.21 -10.39
C GLN A 116 -4.87 2.14 -11.57
N LEU A 117 -3.95 3.09 -11.41
CA LEU A 117 -3.50 3.97 -12.50
C LEU A 117 -2.75 3.19 -13.58
N GLU A 118 -1.92 2.21 -13.21
CA GLU A 118 -1.21 1.36 -14.16
C GLU A 118 -2.17 0.68 -15.14
N GLU A 119 -3.23 0.05 -14.63
CA GLU A 119 -4.28 -0.56 -15.47
C GLU A 119 -5.03 0.51 -16.28
N TYR A 120 -5.33 1.66 -15.67
CA TYR A 120 -6.02 2.76 -16.33
C TYR A 120 -5.27 3.34 -17.53
N PHE A 121 -3.93 3.35 -17.50
CA PHE A 121 -3.08 3.84 -18.58
C PHE A 121 -2.90 2.86 -19.74
N GLU A 122 -3.36 1.60 -19.62
CA GLU A 122 -3.26 0.64 -20.71
C GLU A 122 -4.01 1.14 -21.96
N GLY A 123 -3.28 1.24 -23.08
CA GLY A 123 -3.82 1.71 -24.36
C GLY A 123 -4.07 3.23 -24.45
N LYS A 124 -3.60 4.01 -23.48
CA LYS A 124 -3.70 5.49 -23.47
C LYS A 124 -2.35 6.15 -23.67
N ASP A 125 -2.39 7.42 -24.07
CA ASP A 125 -1.21 8.28 -23.99
C ASP A 125 -0.90 8.58 -22.52
N PHE A 126 0.26 8.11 -22.07
CA PHE A 126 0.66 8.22 -20.68
C PHE A 126 0.95 9.68 -20.29
N GLU A 127 1.58 10.47 -21.18
CA GLU A 127 1.95 11.85 -20.87
C GLU A 127 0.69 12.72 -20.73
N GLU A 128 -0.21 12.64 -21.71
CA GLU A 128 -1.46 13.40 -21.70
C GLU A 128 -2.29 13.10 -20.44
N GLU A 129 -2.42 11.81 -20.10
CA GLU A 129 -3.21 11.40 -18.94
C GLU A 129 -2.53 11.74 -17.61
N MET A 130 -1.21 11.64 -17.51
CA MET A 130 -0.48 12.07 -16.32
C MET A 130 -0.64 13.58 -16.08
N VAL A 131 -0.51 14.42 -17.12
CA VAL A 131 -0.73 15.86 -17.00
C VAL A 131 -2.17 16.15 -16.56
N ARG A 132 -3.16 15.50 -17.19
CA ARG A 132 -4.57 15.67 -16.84
C ARG A 132 -4.85 15.29 -15.38
N ILE A 133 -4.35 14.16 -14.92
CA ILE A 133 -4.61 13.63 -13.59
C ILE A 133 -3.87 14.42 -12.50
N CYS A 134 -2.61 14.81 -12.74
CA CYS A 134 -1.83 15.60 -11.79
C CYS A 134 -2.36 17.05 -11.64
N THR A 135 -3.08 17.58 -12.63
CA THR A 135 -3.66 18.94 -12.59
C THR A 135 -5.00 19.04 -11.86
N ILE A 136 -5.61 17.90 -11.46
CA ILE A 136 -6.84 17.87 -10.64
C ILE A 136 -6.66 18.62 -9.30
N GLY A 137 -5.44 18.60 -8.74
CA GLY A 137 -5.12 19.33 -7.51
C GLY A 137 -5.49 18.56 -6.24
N LYS A 138 -5.87 19.29 -5.17
CA LYS A 138 -5.96 18.74 -3.82
C LYS A 138 -7.38 18.23 -3.51
N LEU A 139 -7.61 16.94 -3.74
CA LEU A 139 -8.83 16.22 -3.37
C LEU A 139 -8.53 15.07 -2.40
N THR A 140 -9.57 14.47 -1.81
CA THR A 140 -9.41 13.21 -1.08
C THR A 140 -9.04 12.08 -2.06
N PRO A 141 -8.31 11.03 -1.63
CA PRO A 141 -7.88 9.97 -2.54
C PRO A 141 -9.01 9.36 -3.38
N ASP A 142 -10.16 9.07 -2.79
CA ASP A 142 -11.29 8.48 -3.51
C ASP A 142 -11.92 9.44 -4.53
N LEU A 143 -12.09 10.72 -4.16
CA LEU A 143 -12.64 11.72 -5.08
C LEU A 143 -11.64 12.00 -6.22
N TRP A 144 -10.36 12.08 -5.90
CA TRP A 144 -9.29 12.24 -6.88
C TRP A 144 -9.29 11.08 -7.88
N MET A 145 -9.40 9.83 -7.41
CA MET A 145 -9.51 8.66 -8.29
C MET A 145 -10.76 8.72 -9.18
N LYS A 146 -11.92 9.12 -8.64
CA LYS A 146 -13.15 9.27 -9.45
C LYS A 146 -12.98 10.28 -10.58
N GLU A 147 -12.34 11.41 -10.32
CA GLU A 147 -12.05 12.41 -11.36
C GLU A 147 -10.93 11.98 -12.32
N ALA A 148 -9.94 11.25 -11.80
CA ALA A 148 -8.80 10.77 -12.57
C ALA A 148 -9.18 9.62 -13.51
N THR A 149 -9.90 8.61 -13.03
CA THR A 149 -10.13 7.35 -13.74
C THR A 149 -11.60 7.09 -14.09
N GLY A 150 -12.54 7.83 -13.49
CA GLY A 150 -13.97 7.57 -13.58
C GLY A 150 -14.47 6.55 -12.54
N GLU A 151 -13.59 5.98 -11.72
CA GLU A 151 -13.92 4.93 -10.76
C GLU A 151 -13.49 5.29 -9.33
N SER A 152 -14.13 4.66 -8.34
CA SER A 152 -13.71 4.80 -6.93
C SER A 152 -12.35 4.14 -6.71
N LEU A 153 -11.64 4.56 -5.66
CA LEU A 153 -10.39 3.91 -5.26
C LEU A 153 -10.66 2.43 -4.94
N SER A 154 -9.89 1.52 -5.55
CA SER A 154 -10.07 0.08 -5.39
C SER A 154 -8.77 -0.70 -5.45
N SER A 155 -8.68 -1.77 -4.66
CA SER A 155 -7.58 -2.75 -4.72
C SER A 155 -7.76 -3.79 -5.83
N GLU A 156 -8.92 -3.84 -6.49
CA GLU A 156 -9.22 -4.85 -7.50
C GLU A 156 -8.25 -4.88 -8.70
N PRO A 157 -7.77 -3.75 -9.26
CA PRO A 157 -6.75 -3.76 -10.32
C PRO A 157 -5.47 -4.49 -9.89
N MET A 158 -4.99 -4.20 -8.67
CA MET A 158 -3.83 -4.89 -8.09
C MET A 158 -4.10 -6.38 -7.95
N LEU A 159 -5.25 -6.78 -7.39
CA LEU A 159 -5.60 -8.19 -7.22
C LEU A 159 -5.73 -8.93 -8.55
N ARG A 160 -6.25 -8.28 -9.60
CA ARG A 160 -6.28 -8.84 -10.96
C ARG A 160 -4.87 -9.05 -11.50
N ALA A 161 -3.98 -8.06 -11.35
CA ALA A 161 -2.60 -8.16 -11.81
C ALA A 161 -1.85 -9.30 -11.08
N VAL A 162 -2.03 -9.42 -9.77
CA VAL A 162 -1.45 -10.51 -8.96
C VAL A 162 -1.95 -11.88 -9.41
N ARG A 163 -3.26 -12.06 -9.62
CA ARG A 163 -3.83 -13.32 -10.10
C ARG A 163 -3.24 -13.72 -11.45
N LYS A 164 -3.19 -12.78 -12.40
CA LYS A 164 -2.55 -12.99 -13.71
C LYS A 164 -1.07 -13.38 -13.59
N ALA A 165 -0.33 -12.77 -12.66
CA ALA A 165 1.07 -13.09 -12.43
C ALA A 165 1.21 -14.52 -11.88
N ILE A 166 0.46 -14.87 -10.83
CA ILE A 166 0.50 -16.20 -10.20
C ILE A 166 0.15 -17.31 -11.20
N ASP A 167 -0.83 -17.10 -12.07
CA ASP A 167 -1.22 -18.09 -13.10
C ASP A 167 -0.10 -18.41 -14.09
N ASN A 168 0.91 -17.54 -14.25
CA ASN A 168 2.07 -17.77 -15.11
C ASN A 168 3.25 -18.45 -14.40
N TYR A 169 3.20 -18.53 -13.06
CA TYR A 169 4.22 -19.21 -12.24
C TYR A 169 3.77 -20.59 -11.72
N ASN A 170 2.54 -21.01 -12.05
CA ASN A 170 2.00 -22.35 -11.80
C ASN A 170 2.07 -23.24 -13.04
#